data_AF-A0A6M0L1U0-F1
#
_entry.id   AF-A0A6M0L1U0-F1
#
_cell.length_a   1.000
_cell.length_b   1.000
_cell.length_c   1.000
_cell.angle_alpha   90.00
_cell.angle_beta   90.00
_cell.angle_gamma   90.00
#
_symmetry.space_group_name_H-M   'P 1'
#
loop_
_entity.id
_entity.type
_entity.pdbx_description
1 polymer ?
#
loop_
_entity_poly.entity_id
_entity_poly.type
_entity_poly.pdbx_seq_one_letter_code
_entity_poly.pdbx_strand_id
1 'polypeptide(L)'
;MKKLILLLTIVGTMWFTACGSDSSKEAKELLQRILNLVGIPQSIVVNVCQDNNDNNLCESTEILASITIDKGDTVDTIWAKVFDDGSNSYWLENIDPDKKLLLVMQDRDSVQHDDGKFALPFTVDAAKEQNATKELSILESMVDENYLNASEVVAVKSMDSVDKFYAVLLKDLMKNFNTLKDKELDSSQSILANLEYMANDLRDKGISKTLPDRVNACNGNVACVDAIIDDVFKDLEITDSEADEIVQKEREKDAPSEATNSSTGSSRTMFLSKETSYDEDGNVEDTETYQYDSNNRMIDDDECTYNYDSKNRLTESSCTYSDEGERTTHRAVYSYSGDRLIEHTYYTDGKLDGNWKVIEWSGAKPIKIEWTDNENGTWTWTISYTGDNPTHIEYTYSNGMTWKIDREFDNKNTPYDWDSLFGGVYYGWWYGKNNITREEITSSYEYAGQTYTGKTVTRNEITYNSSDLPTRIDTYMTSTSSNSESSYTIHTYTTYEYK
;
A
#
# COMPACT_ATOMS: atom_id res chain seq x y z
N MET A 1 12.23 29.51 -62.56
CA MET A 1 12.44 29.02 -61.18
C MET A 1 13.48 27.91 -61.23
N LYS A 2 14.73 28.23 -60.88
CA LYS A 2 15.52 27.62 -59.77
C LYS A 2 15.63 26.07 -59.90
N LYS A 3 16.70 25.56 -60.54
CA LYS A 3 18.00 25.07 -59.99
C LYS A 3 17.95 23.56 -59.63
N LEU A 4 18.56 22.67 -60.44
CA LEU A 4 19.91 22.03 -60.34
C LEU A 4 19.80 20.66 -59.59
N ILE A 5 19.84 19.47 -60.23
CA ILE A 5 20.91 18.71 -60.92
C ILE A 5 21.93 18.01 -59.96
N LEU A 6 22.21 16.73 -60.28
CA LEU A 6 23.32 15.80 -59.91
C LEU A 6 23.22 15.07 -58.54
N LEU A 7 23.22 13.74 -58.36
CA LEU A 7 23.85 12.56 -59.01
C LEU A 7 25.37 12.41 -58.73
N LEU A 8 25.74 11.48 -57.83
CA LEU A 8 27.03 10.72 -57.74
C LEU A 8 26.91 9.67 -56.59
N THR A 9 26.65 8.39 -56.84
CA THR A 9 27.55 7.24 -57.12
C THR A 9 28.67 6.88 -56.11
N ILE A 10 28.48 5.72 -55.45
CA ILE A 10 29.35 4.52 -55.28
C ILE A 10 30.80 4.64 -54.72
N VAL A 11 31.06 3.73 -53.75
CA VAL A 11 32.29 2.97 -53.40
C VAL A 11 32.93 3.36 -52.06
N GLY A 12 32.98 2.40 -51.14
CA GLY A 12 33.77 2.48 -49.92
C GLY A 12 33.59 1.31 -48.96
N THR A 13 33.72 0.07 -49.44
CA THR A 13 34.03 -1.08 -48.57
C THR A 13 35.42 -0.90 -47.96
N MET A 14 35.50 -0.75 -46.64
CA MET A 14 36.61 -1.17 -45.78
C MET A 14 35.95 -1.56 -44.44
N TRP A 15 35.69 -2.85 -44.16
CA TRP A 15 36.66 -3.76 -43.55
C TRP A 15 37.63 -3.05 -42.59
N PHE A 16 37.15 -2.85 -41.35
CA PHE A 16 37.98 -3.13 -40.19
C PHE A 16 37.56 -4.50 -39.65
N THR A 17 38.22 -5.54 -40.14
CA THR A 17 38.60 -6.65 -39.24
C THR A 17 39.82 -6.16 -38.47
N ALA A 18 39.62 -5.76 -37.22
CA ALA A 18 40.68 -5.59 -36.25
C ALA A 18 40.11 -5.81 -34.85
N CYS A 19 40.26 -7.06 -34.39
CA CYS A 19 40.36 -7.54 -33.01
C CYS A 19 39.47 -6.91 -31.92
N GLY A 20 38.57 -7.73 -31.37
CA GLY A 20 38.19 -7.66 -29.96
C GLY A 20 36.68 -7.56 -29.72
N SER A 21 36.11 -8.68 -29.26
CA SER A 21 34.79 -8.81 -28.60
C SER A 21 33.57 -8.20 -29.30
N ASP A 22 32.91 -8.99 -30.16
CA ASP A 22 31.46 -8.91 -30.30
C ASP A 22 30.84 -9.30 -28.94
N SER A 23 30.64 -8.34 -28.04
CA SER A 23 29.60 -8.48 -27.02
C SER A 23 28.29 -8.36 -27.80
N SER A 24 27.55 -9.48 -27.86
CA SER A 24 26.46 -9.63 -28.82
C SER A 24 25.37 -8.59 -28.56
N LYS A 25 24.61 -8.26 -29.61
CA LYS A 25 23.43 -7.39 -29.54
C LYS A 25 22.46 -7.76 -28.40
N GLU A 26 22.45 -9.04 -28.01
CA GLU A 26 21.66 -9.58 -26.90
C GLU A 26 22.18 -9.12 -25.53
N ALA A 27 23.48 -8.85 -25.37
CA ALA A 27 24.04 -8.31 -24.14
C ALA A 27 23.53 -6.88 -23.90
N LYS A 28 23.65 -5.96 -24.88
CA LYS A 28 23.10 -4.59 -24.75
C LYS A 28 21.59 -4.56 -24.48
N GLU A 29 20.83 -5.48 -25.07
CA GLU A 29 19.41 -5.68 -24.76
C GLU A 29 19.19 -6.23 -23.34
N LEU A 30 20.16 -6.94 -22.74
CA LEU A 30 20.08 -7.47 -21.38
C LEU A 30 20.41 -6.46 -20.26
N LEU A 31 21.31 -5.48 -20.45
CA LEU A 31 21.51 -4.44 -19.42
C LEU A 31 20.25 -3.57 -19.31
N GLN A 32 19.63 -3.27 -20.46
CA GLN A 32 18.32 -2.63 -20.53
C GLN A 32 17.20 -3.47 -19.90
N ARG A 33 17.38 -4.79 -19.81
CA ARG A 33 16.40 -5.70 -19.17
C ARG A 33 16.50 -5.77 -17.65
N ILE A 34 17.59 -5.30 -17.03
CA ILE A 34 17.92 -5.66 -15.65
C ILE A 34 17.87 -4.47 -14.68
N LEU A 35 18.35 -3.28 -15.07
CA LEU A 35 18.23 -2.06 -14.27
C LEU A 35 17.84 -0.91 -15.20
N ASN A 36 16.54 -0.67 -15.34
CA ASN A 36 16.05 0.45 -16.12
C ASN A 36 16.28 1.75 -15.34
N LEU A 37 17.51 2.28 -15.41
CA LEU A 37 17.87 3.56 -14.81
C LEU A 37 17.07 4.68 -15.48
N VAL A 38 16.16 5.30 -14.74
CA VAL A 38 15.32 6.40 -15.22
C VAL A 38 15.69 7.65 -14.45
N GLY A 39 16.09 8.70 -15.18
CA GLY A 39 16.39 10.00 -14.57
C GLY A 39 17.73 10.08 -13.81
N ILE A 40 18.47 8.97 -13.69
CA ILE A 40 19.77 8.91 -13.01
C ILE A 40 20.89 8.80 -14.05
N PRO A 41 21.84 9.77 -14.10
CA PRO A 41 22.98 9.67 -14.99
C PRO A 41 23.86 8.46 -14.67
N GLN A 42 24.14 7.62 -15.66
CA GLN A 42 25.02 6.45 -15.48
C GLN A 42 26.41 6.83 -14.96
N SER A 43 26.89 8.04 -15.26
CA SER A 43 28.21 8.53 -14.85
C SER A 43 28.37 8.75 -13.35
N ILE A 44 27.28 8.82 -12.59
CA ILE A 44 27.32 8.96 -11.13
C ILE A 44 27.04 7.64 -10.41
N VAL A 45 26.61 6.58 -11.10
CA VAL A 45 26.40 5.28 -10.47
C VAL A 45 27.75 4.63 -10.22
N VAL A 46 28.05 4.25 -8.98
CA VAL A 46 29.34 3.64 -8.61
C VAL A 46 29.23 2.21 -8.12
N ASN A 47 28.10 1.81 -7.55
CA ASN A 47 27.91 0.43 -7.09
C ASN A 47 26.43 0.05 -6.98
N VAL A 48 26.16 -1.27 -6.97
CA VAL A 48 24.86 -1.84 -6.62
C VAL A 48 25.10 -3.01 -5.67
N CYS A 49 24.38 -3.12 -4.56
CA CYS A 49 24.55 -4.22 -3.60
C CYS A 49 23.25 -4.59 -2.88
N GLN A 50 23.25 -5.71 -2.15
CA GLN A 50 22.12 -6.11 -1.29
C GLN A 50 22.43 -5.78 0.16
N ASP A 51 21.54 -5.03 0.79
CA ASP A 51 21.60 -4.70 2.21
C ASP A 51 21.29 -5.95 3.04
N ASN A 52 22.26 -6.46 3.79
CA ASN A 52 22.09 -7.70 4.57
C ASN A 52 21.78 -7.43 6.05
N ASN A 53 21.96 -6.19 6.51
CA ASN A 53 21.83 -5.82 7.92
C ASN A 53 20.80 -4.68 8.14
N ASP A 54 20.10 -4.27 7.08
CA ASP A 54 19.07 -3.24 7.04
C ASP A 54 19.55 -1.85 7.49
N ASN A 55 20.85 -1.57 7.36
CA ASN A 55 21.43 -0.26 7.70
C ASN A 55 21.42 0.74 6.53
N ASN A 56 20.92 0.33 5.36
CA ASN A 56 20.91 1.08 4.09
C ASN A 56 22.28 1.63 3.67
N LEU A 57 23.35 0.95 4.05
CA LEU A 57 24.72 1.21 3.63
C LEU A 57 25.25 -0.01 2.89
N CYS A 58 26.09 0.25 1.90
CA CYS A 58 26.77 -0.81 1.19
C CYS A 58 28.08 -1.15 1.91
N GLU A 59 28.04 -2.01 2.94
CA GLU A 59 29.26 -2.37 3.67
C GLU A 59 30.17 -3.29 2.85
N SER A 60 31.46 -3.24 3.13
CA SER A 60 32.48 -4.05 2.43
C SER A 60 32.24 -5.58 2.48
N THR A 61 31.42 -6.06 3.42
CA THR A 61 31.08 -7.48 3.57
C THR A 61 29.74 -7.88 2.95
N GLU A 62 28.92 -6.89 2.56
CA GLU A 62 27.63 -7.05 1.87
C GLU A 62 27.78 -7.00 0.34
N ILE A 63 29.04 -6.86 -0.09
CA ILE A 63 29.47 -6.86 -1.47
C ILE A 63 29.40 -8.28 -2.02
N LEU A 64 28.20 -8.71 -2.42
CA LEU A 64 28.03 -9.92 -3.23
C LEU A 64 28.41 -9.69 -4.71
N ALA A 65 28.39 -8.44 -5.18
CA ALA A 65 29.15 -7.97 -6.33
C ALA A 65 29.32 -6.45 -6.25
N SER A 66 30.55 -5.95 -6.10
CA SER A 66 30.78 -4.52 -6.33
C SER A 66 30.92 -4.33 -7.83
N ILE A 67 29.86 -3.89 -8.51
CA ILE A 67 30.03 -3.35 -9.86
C ILE A 67 30.57 -1.94 -9.69
N THR A 68 31.87 -1.82 -9.40
CA THR A 68 32.54 -0.52 -9.40
C THR A 68 32.55 0.00 -10.83
N ILE A 69 31.76 1.03 -11.14
CA ILE A 69 31.77 1.69 -12.44
C ILE A 69 32.75 2.87 -12.37
N ASP A 70 33.89 2.75 -13.04
CA ASP A 70 34.90 3.80 -13.07
C ASP A 70 34.56 4.83 -14.15
N LYS A 71 34.89 6.11 -13.89
CA LYS A 71 34.71 7.18 -14.88
C LYS A 71 35.56 6.90 -16.11
N GLY A 72 34.91 6.59 -17.23
CA GLY A 72 35.55 6.22 -18.50
C GLY A 72 35.49 4.73 -18.82
N ASP A 73 34.89 3.92 -17.95
CA ASP A 73 34.56 2.53 -18.28
C ASP A 73 33.67 2.48 -19.52
N THR A 74 34.04 1.58 -20.43
CA THR A 74 33.19 1.27 -21.58
C THR A 74 32.09 0.31 -21.15
N VAL A 75 31.00 0.26 -21.91
CA VAL A 75 29.91 -0.71 -21.69
C VAL A 75 30.45 -2.13 -21.54
N ASP A 76 31.45 -2.53 -22.35
CA ASP A 76 32.07 -3.85 -22.31
C ASP A 76 32.88 -4.10 -21.02
N THR A 77 33.47 -3.04 -20.45
CA THR A 77 34.21 -3.12 -19.17
C THR A 77 33.25 -3.32 -17.99
N ILE A 78 32.12 -2.61 -18.00
CA ILE A 78 31.06 -2.76 -16.99
C ILE A 78 30.50 -4.19 -17.07
N TRP A 79 30.29 -4.72 -18.27
CA TRP A 79 29.85 -6.10 -18.48
C TRP A 79 30.79 -7.14 -17.90
N ALA A 80 32.10 -7.04 -18.17
CA ALA A 80 33.07 -7.95 -17.58
C ALA A 80 32.96 -7.98 -16.06
N LYS A 81 32.75 -6.83 -15.41
CA LYS A 81 32.56 -6.73 -13.95
C LYS A 81 31.25 -7.38 -13.44
N VAL A 82 30.20 -7.46 -14.27
CA VAL A 82 28.92 -8.12 -13.93
C VAL A 82 28.98 -9.65 -14.11
N PHE A 83 29.85 -10.15 -15.01
CA PHE A 83 29.93 -11.56 -15.40
C PHE A 83 31.08 -12.35 -14.74
N ASP A 84 32.04 -11.70 -14.08
CA ASP A 84 33.30 -12.34 -13.66
C ASP A 84 33.24 -12.95 -12.26
N ASP A 85 32.27 -13.83 -12.00
CA ASP A 85 32.30 -14.75 -10.84
C ASP A 85 32.87 -16.14 -11.20
N GLY A 86 33.31 -16.33 -12.45
CA GLY A 86 33.87 -17.58 -12.96
C GLY A 86 32.84 -18.71 -13.13
N SER A 87 31.55 -18.47 -12.93
CA SER A 87 30.50 -19.49 -12.93
C SER A 87 29.60 -19.48 -14.19
N ASN A 88 29.80 -18.54 -15.12
CA ASN A 88 28.90 -18.29 -16.26
C ASN A 88 27.43 -18.00 -15.84
N SER A 89 27.17 -17.72 -14.56
CA SER A 89 25.86 -17.28 -14.07
C SER A 89 25.82 -15.76 -13.94
N TYR A 90 24.63 -15.17 -14.08
CA TYR A 90 24.45 -13.73 -13.86
C TYR A 90 24.36 -13.49 -12.35
N TRP A 91 25.06 -12.48 -11.82
CA TRP A 91 25.02 -12.12 -10.38
C TRP A 91 23.59 -12.00 -9.82
N LEU A 92 22.63 -11.61 -10.66
CA LEU A 92 21.23 -11.40 -10.30
C LEU A 92 20.41 -12.69 -10.17
N GLU A 93 20.90 -13.83 -10.66
CA GLU A 93 20.26 -15.13 -10.45
C GLU A 93 20.30 -15.56 -8.97
N ASN A 94 21.13 -14.89 -8.15
CA ASN A 94 21.32 -15.16 -6.73
C ASN A 94 20.86 -14.00 -5.82
N ILE A 95 20.06 -13.05 -6.35
CA ILE A 95 19.47 -11.99 -5.52
C ILE A 95 18.53 -12.61 -4.50
N ASP A 96 18.73 -12.25 -3.24
CA ASP A 96 17.82 -12.56 -2.15
C ASP A 96 16.62 -11.58 -2.18
N PRO A 97 15.39 -12.02 -2.51
CA PRO A 97 14.25 -11.10 -2.63
C PRO A 97 13.79 -10.52 -1.29
N ASP A 98 14.23 -11.11 -0.17
CA ASP A 98 13.91 -10.59 1.16
C ASP A 98 14.84 -9.43 1.58
N LYS A 99 15.79 -9.03 0.71
CA LYS A 99 16.76 -7.97 0.97
C LYS A 99 16.63 -6.79 0.03
N LYS A 100 16.87 -5.59 0.57
CA LYS A 100 16.87 -4.36 -0.23
C LYS A 100 18.06 -4.34 -1.19
N LEU A 101 17.81 -3.83 -2.39
CA LEU A 101 18.85 -3.45 -3.33
C LEU A 101 19.23 -1.99 -3.08
N LEU A 102 20.52 -1.69 -2.97
CA LEU A 102 21.03 -0.33 -2.82
C LEU A 102 21.75 0.11 -4.10
N LEU A 103 21.30 1.21 -4.71
CA LEU A 103 22.00 1.90 -5.79
C LEU A 103 22.91 2.97 -5.20
N VAL A 104 24.21 2.72 -5.18
CA VAL A 104 25.21 3.67 -4.68
C VAL A 104 25.62 4.61 -5.80
N MET A 105 25.49 5.91 -5.54
CA MET A 105 25.90 6.98 -6.43
C MET A 105 27.04 7.80 -5.82
N GLN A 106 27.84 8.43 -6.68
CA GLN A 106 28.90 9.36 -6.31
C GLN A 106 28.91 10.58 -7.23
N ASP A 107 28.65 11.76 -6.67
CA ASP A 107 28.83 13.05 -7.35
C ASP A 107 29.58 14.02 -6.42
N ARG A 108 30.90 14.08 -6.58
CA ARG A 108 31.78 14.96 -5.79
C ARG A 108 31.60 16.44 -6.09
N ASP A 109 30.97 16.80 -7.22
CA ASP A 109 30.75 18.19 -7.58
C ASP A 109 29.47 18.73 -6.91
N SER A 110 28.49 17.86 -6.65
CA SER A 110 27.17 18.23 -6.09
C SER A 110 26.98 17.84 -4.62
N VAL A 111 27.65 16.79 -4.14
CA VAL A 111 27.51 16.27 -2.77
C VAL A 111 28.78 16.53 -1.97
N GLN A 112 28.64 17.26 -0.86
CA GLN A 112 29.76 17.78 -0.06
C GLN A 112 30.22 16.82 1.03
N HIS A 113 29.38 15.84 1.36
CA HIS A 113 29.60 14.86 2.44
C HIS A 113 29.95 13.48 1.87
N ASP A 114 30.50 12.61 2.71
CA ASP A 114 30.72 11.18 2.41
C ASP A 114 31.49 10.91 1.10
N ASP A 115 32.46 11.77 0.76
CA ASP A 115 33.22 11.72 -0.51
C ASP A 115 32.30 11.80 -1.76
N GLY A 116 31.19 12.51 -1.64
CA GLY A 116 30.18 12.67 -2.67
C GLY A 116 29.22 11.49 -2.80
N LYS A 117 29.24 10.52 -1.87
CA LYS A 117 28.49 9.25 -1.98
C LYS A 117 27.16 9.29 -1.23
N PHE A 118 26.18 8.61 -1.80
CA PHE A 118 24.88 8.32 -1.19
C PHE A 118 24.26 7.10 -1.86
N ALA A 119 23.24 6.48 -1.24
CA ALA A 119 22.61 5.27 -1.75
C ALA A 119 21.08 5.39 -1.76
N LEU A 120 20.44 4.94 -2.84
CA LEU A 120 18.98 4.81 -2.91
C LEU A 120 18.57 3.35 -2.67
N PRO A 121 17.63 3.09 -1.74
CA PRO A 121 17.10 1.76 -1.52
C PRO A 121 15.97 1.39 -2.48
N PHE A 122 15.89 0.10 -2.80
CA PHE A 122 14.86 -0.51 -3.64
C PHE A 122 14.45 -1.86 -3.07
N THR A 123 13.18 -2.22 -3.24
CA THR A 123 12.69 -3.57 -2.93
C THR A 123 12.75 -4.45 -4.16
N VAL A 124 12.99 -5.75 -3.95
CA VAL A 124 13.04 -6.77 -5.00
C VAL A 124 11.80 -7.64 -4.87
N ASP A 125 10.93 -7.62 -5.87
CA ASP A 125 9.78 -8.53 -5.92
C ASP A 125 10.09 -9.72 -6.84
N ALA A 126 10.53 -10.85 -6.27
CA ALA A 126 10.86 -12.05 -7.04
C ALA A 126 9.72 -12.54 -7.95
N ALA A 127 8.45 -12.30 -7.61
CA ALA A 127 7.32 -12.75 -8.43
C ALA A 127 7.10 -11.85 -9.66
N LYS A 128 7.41 -10.54 -9.55
CA LYS A 128 7.37 -9.60 -10.68
C LYS A 128 8.66 -9.61 -11.51
N GLU A 129 9.80 -9.81 -10.86
CA GLU A 129 11.13 -9.58 -11.45
C GLU A 129 11.74 -10.84 -12.08
N GLN A 130 11.13 -12.03 -11.87
CA GLN A 130 11.52 -13.27 -12.57
C GLN A 130 11.43 -13.17 -14.11
N ASN A 131 10.75 -12.16 -14.66
CA ASN A 131 10.67 -11.91 -16.11
C ASN A 131 10.67 -10.41 -16.51
N ALA A 132 10.85 -9.45 -15.59
CA ALA A 132 10.61 -8.02 -15.85
C ALA A 132 11.70 -7.10 -15.29
N THR A 133 11.96 -6.03 -16.04
CA THR A 133 12.86 -4.91 -15.72
C THR A 133 12.47 -4.20 -14.43
N LYS A 134 13.35 -4.16 -13.41
CA LYS A 134 13.18 -3.24 -12.28
C LYS A 134 13.59 -1.82 -12.72
N GLU A 135 12.70 -0.85 -12.50
CA GLU A 135 13.02 0.57 -12.66
C GLU A 135 13.93 0.99 -11.51
N LEU A 136 15.01 1.71 -11.82
CA LEU A 136 15.84 2.36 -10.81
C LEU A 136 15.73 3.87 -11.00
N SER A 137 14.86 4.49 -10.21
CA SER A 137 14.63 5.93 -10.24
C SER A 137 14.37 6.44 -8.82
N ILE A 138 14.49 7.75 -8.63
CA ILE A 138 14.21 8.37 -7.33
C ILE A 138 12.73 8.16 -6.94
N LEU A 139 11.81 8.28 -7.90
CA LEU A 139 10.39 8.03 -7.67
C LEU A 139 10.13 6.56 -7.31
N GLU A 140 10.81 5.62 -7.97
CA GLU A 140 10.68 4.20 -7.62
C GLU A 140 11.22 3.91 -6.21
N SER A 141 12.32 4.54 -5.80
CA SER A 141 12.83 4.42 -4.43
C SER A 141 11.83 4.96 -3.40
N MET A 142 11.14 6.08 -3.71
CA MET A 142 10.03 6.57 -2.88
C MET A 142 8.84 5.60 -2.83
N VAL A 143 8.57 4.88 -3.93
CA VAL A 143 7.51 3.86 -3.97
C VAL A 143 7.90 2.63 -3.15
N ASP A 144 9.12 2.16 -3.30
CA ASP A 144 9.65 0.99 -2.58
C ASP A 144 9.73 1.20 -1.06
N GLU A 145 10.02 2.44 -0.64
CA GLU A 145 9.97 2.84 0.78
C GLU A 145 8.54 3.20 1.26
N ASN A 146 7.53 3.11 0.39
CA ASN A 146 6.12 3.44 0.66
C ASN A 146 5.86 4.93 1.00
N TYR A 147 6.73 5.83 0.56
CA TYR A 147 6.49 7.27 0.65
C TYR A 147 5.57 7.77 -0.46
N LEU A 148 5.56 7.10 -1.62
CA LEU A 148 4.60 7.28 -2.72
C LEU A 148 3.98 5.93 -3.10
N ASN A 149 2.83 5.95 -3.77
CA ASN A 149 2.23 4.76 -4.35
C ASN A 149 2.59 4.66 -5.83
N ALA A 150 2.66 3.43 -6.36
CA ALA A 150 2.95 3.21 -7.77
C ALA A 150 1.97 3.96 -8.70
N SER A 151 0.69 4.05 -8.33
CA SER A 151 -0.34 4.78 -9.09
C SER A 151 -0.12 6.30 -9.09
N GLU A 152 0.48 6.88 -8.04
CA GLU A 152 0.76 8.31 -7.95
C GLU A 152 1.84 8.76 -8.94
N VAL A 153 2.73 7.85 -9.34
CA VAL A 153 3.87 8.19 -10.21
C VAL A 153 3.64 7.85 -11.69
N VAL A 154 2.60 7.09 -12.04
CA VAL A 154 2.30 6.69 -13.43
C VAL A 154 2.17 7.90 -14.35
N ALA A 155 1.40 8.91 -13.93
CA ALA A 155 1.13 10.08 -14.75
C ALA A 155 2.42 10.88 -15.04
N VAL A 156 3.29 11.05 -14.03
CA VAL A 156 4.61 11.68 -14.20
C VAL A 156 5.51 10.90 -15.14
N LYS A 157 5.54 9.57 -15.00
CA LYS A 157 6.35 8.69 -15.88
C LYS A 157 5.94 8.82 -17.35
N SER A 158 4.73 9.31 -17.64
CA SER A 158 4.19 9.53 -19.00
C SER A 158 4.20 10.98 -19.50
N MET A 159 4.73 11.93 -18.72
CA MET A 159 4.73 13.36 -19.01
C MET A 159 5.72 13.77 -20.12
N ASP A 160 5.35 14.75 -20.96
CA ASP A 160 6.13 15.23 -22.12
C ASP A 160 7.51 15.84 -21.77
N SER A 161 7.83 16.01 -20.48
CA SER A 161 9.09 16.58 -19.98
C SER A 161 9.63 15.85 -18.75
N VAL A 162 9.39 14.54 -18.70
CA VAL A 162 9.81 13.65 -17.61
C VAL A 162 11.32 13.69 -17.33
N ASP A 163 12.17 13.81 -18.36
CA ASP A 163 13.63 13.91 -18.20
C ASP A 163 14.04 15.15 -17.41
N LYS A 164 13.38 16.29 -17.69
CA LYS A 164 13.64 17.54 -16.97
C LYS A 164 13.16 17.45 -15.53
N PHE A 165 12.00 16.84 -15.30
CA PHE A 165 11.49 16.57 -13.96
C PHE A 165 12.49 15.76 -13.14
N TYR A 166 12.99 14.65 -13.66
CA TYR A 166 13.98 13.82 -12.95
C TYR A 166 15.31 14.53 -12.73
N ALA A 167 15.77 15.35 -13.67
CA ALA A 167 17.01 16.11 -13.51
C ALA A 167 16.92 17.11 -12.35
N VAL A 168 15.78 17.79 -12.19
CA VAL A 168 15.56 18.70 -11.06
C VAL A 168 15.36 17.92 -9.77
N LEU A 169 14.61 16.81 -9.79
CA LEU A 169 14.42 15.92 -8.65
C LEU A 169 15.75 15.39 -8.10
N LEU A 170 16.66 14.94 -8.97
CA LEU A 170 17.99 14.48 -8.55
C LEU A 170 18.84 15.61 -7.96
N LYS A 171 18.79 16.79 -8.57
CA LYS A 171 19.49 17.97 -8.07
C LYS A 171 19.02 18.34 -6.65
N ASP A 172 17.72 18.35 -6.42
CA ASP A 172 17.15 18.71 -5.13
C ASP A 172 17.37 17.61 -4.08
N LEU A 173 17.29 16.33 -4.48
CA LEU A 173 17.71 15.20 -3.64
C LEU A 173 19.15 15.40 -3.13
N MET A 174 20.11 15.69 -4.02
CA MET A 174 21.51 15.90 -3.62
C MET A 174 21.69 17.15 -2.73
N LYS A 175 20.93 18.22 -3.02
CA LYS A 175 20.98 19.45 -2.23
C LYS A 175 20.43 19.23 -0.81
N ASN A 176 19.26 18.64 -0.70
CA ASN A 176 18.60 18.31 0.56
C ASN A 176 19.44 17.31 1.38
N PHE A 177 20.08 16.34 0.72
CA PHE A 177 21.03 15.45 1.37
C PHE A 177 22.16 16.24 2.06
N ASN A 178 22.77 17.22 1.37
CA ASN A 178 23.78 18.08 2.01
C ASN A 178 23.21 18.85 3.20
N THR A 179 22.02 19.45 3.05
CA THR A 179 21.36 20.19 4.13
C THR A 179 21.15 19.31 5.38
N LEU A 180 20.66 18.08 5.20
CA LEU A 180 20.41 17.15 6.31
C LEU A 180 21.71 16.62 6.93
N LYS A 181 22.73 16.36 6.12
CA LYS A 181 24.08 16.00 6.59
C LYS A 181 24.72 17.13 7.39
N ASP A 182 24.52 18.40 7.01
CA ASP A 182 24.99 19.57 7.75
C ASP A 182 24.33 19.67 9.15
N LYS A 183 23.16 19.04 9.33
CA LYS A 183 22.47 18.90 10.62
C LYS A 183 22.81 17.61 11.38
N GLU A 184 23.91 16.96 11.00
CA GLU A 184 24.48 15.79 11.66
C GLU A 184 23.65 14.50 11.55
N LEU A 185 22.73 14.40 10.58
CA LEU A 185 22.14 13.10 10.25
C LEU A 185 23.19 12.20 9.58
N ASP A 186 23.10 10.88 9.83
CA ASP A 186 23.91 9.94 9.07
C ASP A 186 23.40 9.83 7.62
N SER A 187 24.15 9.14 6.77
CA SER A 187 23.86 9.11 5.32
C SER A 187 22.57 8.34 5.00
N SER A 188 22.25 7.30 5.76
CA SER A 188 21.00 6.54 5.59
C SER A 188 19.82 7.39 6.03
N GLN A 189 19.89 7.95 7.24
CA GLN A 189 18.87 8.86 7.78
C GLN A 189 18.62 10.04 6.84
N SER A 190 19.69 10.66 6.33
CA SER A 190 19.59 11.80 5.42
C SER A 190 18.87 11.43 4.12
N ILE A 191 19.13 10.26 3.53
CA ILE A 191 18.43 9.85 2.32
C ILE A 191 16.97 9.52 2.60
N LEU A 192 16.68 8.69 3.61
CA LEU A 192 15.31 8.26 3.89
C LEU A 192 14.42 9.44 4.26
N ALA A 193 14.88 10.33 5.14
CA ALA A 193 14.13 11.52 5.52
C ALA A 193 13.93 12.50 4.35
N ASN A 194 14.91 12.60 3.45
CA ASN A 194 14.79 13.41 2.24
C ASN A 194 13.78 12.82 1.25
N LEU A 195 13.82 11.50 1.01
CA LEU A 195 12.83 10.82 0.16
C LEU A 195 11.42 11.00 0.71
N GLU A 196 11.23 10.86 2.03
CA GLU A 196 9.95 11.09 2.70
C GLU A 196 9.47 12.55 2.52
N TYR A 197 10.34 13.52 2.77
CA TYR A 197 10.02 14.95 2.62
C TYR A 197 9.62 15.28 1.17
N MET A 198 10.45 14.90 0.21
CA MET A 198 10.21 15.17 -1.22
C MET A 198 8.93 14.47 -1.71
N ALA A 199 8.65 13.25 -1.26
CA ALA A 199 7.42 12.54 -1.59
C ALA A 199 6.17 13.28 -1.10
N ASN A 200 6.20 13.80 0.14
CA ASN A 200 5.09 14.56 0.70
C ASN A 200 4.86 15.88 -0.05
N ASP A 201 5.92 16.65 -0.34
CA ASP A 201 5.75 17.90 -1.09
C ASP A 201 5.26 17.63 -2.53
N LEU A 202 5.82 16.63 -3.22
CA LEU A 202 5.33 16.21 -4.54
C LEU A 202 3.83 15.85 -4.53
N ARG A 203 3.36 15.17 -3.48
CA ARG A 203 1.94 14.85 -3.31
C ARG A 203 1.11 16.13 -3.17
N ASP A 204 1.54 17.08 -2.36
CA ASP A 204 0.87 18.38 -2.19
C ASP A 204 0.84 19.19 -3.49
N LYS A 205 1.84 19.02 -4.35
CA LYS A 205 1.87 19.60 -5.72
C LYS A 205 1.05 18.80 -6.74
N GLY A 206 0.38 17.73 -6.33
CA GLY A 206 -0.50 16.92 -7.16
C GLY A 206 0.24 16.09 -8.20
N ILE A 207 1.31 15.41 -7.78
CA ILE A 207 2.15 14.53 -8.62
C ILE A 207 1.33 13.53 -9.46
N SER A 208 0.23 13.01 -8.92
CA SER A 208 -0.61 11.99 -9.57
C SER A 208 -1.41 12.50 -10.77
N LYS A 209 -1.62 13.82 -10.88
CA LYS A 209 -2.49 14.37 -11.93
C LYS A 209 -2.21 15.83 -12.25
N THR A 210 -2.37 16.73 -11.27
CA THR A 210 -2.32 18.18 -11.47
C THR A 210 -1.00 18.63 -12.09
N LEU A 211 0.12 18.11 -11.60
CA LEU A 211 1.45 18.44 -12.13
C LEU A 211 1.63 17.95 -13.58
N PRO A 212 1.46 16.65 -13.90
CA PRO A 212 1.48 16.15 -15.27
C PRO A 212 0.55 16.91 -16.22
N ASP A 213 -0.69 17.18 -15.81
CA ASP A 213 -1.67 17.88 -16.64
C ASP A 213 -1.23 19.32 -16.96
N ARG A 214 -0.70 20.04 -15.96
CA ARG A 214 -0.15 21.40 -16.14
C ARG A 214 1.02 21.39 -17.13
N VAL A 215 1.95 20.43 -17.00
CA VAL A 215 3.12 20.31 -17.88
C VAL A 215 2.70 19.94 -19.30
N ASN A 216 1.83 18.95 -19.47
CA ASN A 216 1.35 18.51 -20.78
C ASN A 216 0.53 19.62 -21.48
N ALA A 217 -0.20 20.45 -20.73
CA ALA A 217 -0.90 21.62 -21.27
C ALA A 217 0.03 22.69 -21.88
N CYS A 218 1.34 22.67 -21.56
CA CYS A 218 2.30 23.54 -22.22
C CYS A 218 2.56 23.18 -23.69
N ASN A 219 2.11 22.00 -24.18
CA ASN A 219 2.25 21.56 -25.57
C ASN A 219 3.71 21.71 -26.09
N GLY A 220 4.68 21.29 -25.28
CA GLY A 220 6.11 21.39 -25.61
C GLY A 220 6.73 22.79 -25.53
N ASN A 221 6.01 23.80 -25.03
CA ASN A 221 6.59 25.13 -24.78
C ASN A 221 7.57 25.07 -23.59
N VAL A 222 8.88 25.09 -23.89
CA VAL A 222 9.95 25.00 -22.90
C VAL A 222 9.82 26.05 -21.79
N ALA A 223 9.57 27.32 -22.11
CA ALA A 223 9.46 28.36 -21.08
C ALA A 223 8.26 28.16 -20.14
N CYS A 224 7.17 27.56 -20.64
CA CYS A 224 6.01 27.19 -19.84
C CYS A 224 6.32 26.00 -18.92
N VAL A 225 6.93 24.95 -19.46
CA VAL A 225 7.36 23.77 -18.69
C VAL A 225 8.35 24.18 -17.60
N ASP A 226 9.33 25.00 -17.95
CA ASP A 226 10.34 25.53 -17.04
C ASP A 226 9.68 26.27 -15.87
N ALA A 227 8.74 27.16 -16.17
CA ALA A 227 8.02 27.90 -15.13
C ALA A 227 7.23 27.01 -14.18
N ILE A 228 6.63 25.91 -14.67
CA ILE A 228 5.86 24.97 -13.82
C ILE A 228 6.78 24.08 -12.99
N ILE A 229 7.84 23.53 -13.60
CA ILE A 229 8.81 22.70 -12.89
C ILE A 229 9.51 23.56 -11.84
N ASP A 230 10.02 24.74 -12.18
CA ASP A 230 10.70 25.62 -11.22
C ASP A 230 9.77 26.07 -10.07
N ASP A 231 8.47 26.26 -10.33
CA ASP A 231 7.45 26.61 -9.31
C ASP A 231 7.22 25.45 -8.32
N VAL A 232 7.12 24.22 -8.81
CA VAL A 232 6.96 23.01 -8.00
C VAL A 232 8.19 22.78 -7.15
N PHE A 233 9.37 22.79 -7.77
CA PHE A 233 10.62 22.41 -7.13
C PHE A 233 11.25 23.49 -6.26
N LYS A 234 10.78 24.73 -6.34
CA LYS A 234 11.17 25.78 -5.40
C LYS A 234 10.84 25.42 -3.95
N ASP A 235 9.77 24.65 -3.75
CA ASP A 235 9.29 24.26 -2.42
C ASP A 235 9.77 22.84 -2.02
N LEU A 236 10.38 22.07 -2.94
CA LEU A 236 10.99 20.77 -2.61
C LEU A 236 12.36 20.90 -1.91
N GLU A 237 12.95 22.09 -1.92
CA GLU A 237 14.22 22.35 -1.26
C GLU A 237 14.02 22.49 0.26
N ILE A 238 14.62 21.59 1.03
CA ILE A 238 14.61 21.64 2.50
C ILE A 238 15.37 22.88 2.95
N THR A 239 14.66 23.79 3.62
CA THR A 239 15.27 24.95 4.29
C THR A 239 15.95 24.55 5.60
N ASP A 240 16.84 25.40 6.12
CA ASP A 240 17.50 25.17 7.41
C ASP A 240 16.52 24.90 8.57
N SER A 241 15.35 25.55 8.54
CA SER A 241 14.31 25.40 9.56
C SER A 241 13.61 24.05 9.45
N GLU A 242 13.27 23.63 8.22
CA GLU A 242 12.65 22.32 7.99
C GLU A 242 13.63 21.18 8.30
N ALA A 243 14.91 21.39 7.98
CA ALA A 243 15.96 20.45 8.34
C ALA A 243 16.05 20.24 9.87
N ASP A 244 15.93 21.30 10.66
CA ASP A 244 15.89 21.19 12.13
C ASP A 244 14.68 20.37 12.62
N GLU A 245 13.50 20.56 12.02
CA GLU A 245 12.30 19.78 12.34
C GLU A 245 12.46 18.29 11.96
N ILE A 246 13.05 18.01 10.80
CA ILE A 246 13.35 16.65 10.34
C ILE A 246 14.33 15.97 11.31
N VAL A 247 15.43 16.63 11.66
CA VAL A 247 16.44 16.09 12.59
C VAL A 247 15.83 15.81 13.96
N GLN A 248 14.93 16.68 14.44
CA GLN A 248 14.22 16.42 15.69
C GLN A 248 13.38 15.15 15.61
N LYS A 249 12.60 14.98 14.53
CA LYS A 249 11.80 13.77 14.31
C LYS A 249 12.66 12.50 14.27
N GLU A 250 13.80 12.54 13.58
CA GLU A 250 14.72 11.39 13.52
C GLU A 250 15.32 11.06 14.90
N ARG A 251 15.72 12.07 15.69
CA ARG A 251 16.25 11.86 17.05
C ARG A 251 15.22 11.30 18.02
N GLU A 252 13.93 11.61 17.82
CA GLU A 252 12.83 11.03 18.61
C GLU A 252 12.61 9.54 18.30
N LYS A 253 12.94 9.08 17.08
CA LYS A 253 12.91 7.65 16.71
C LYS A 253 14.02 6.85 17.41
N ASP A 254 15.18 7.47 17.65
CA ASP A 254 16.38 6.82 18.22
C ASP A 254 16.48 6.87 19.76
N ALA A 255 15.59 7.59 20.45
CA ALA A 255 15.66 7.73 21.90
C ALA A 255 15.37 6.38 22.62
N PRO A 256 16.22 5.95 23.58
CA PRO A 256 16.00 4.69 24.30
C PRO A 256 14.74 4.79 25.17
N SER A 257 13.67 4.15 24.70
CA SER A 257 12.42 4.02 25.42
C SER A 257 12.63 3.24 26.72
N GLU A 258 12.38 3.88 27.87
CA GLU A 258 12.28 3.17 29.15
C GLU A 258 11.20 2.09 29.06
N ALA A 259 11.63 0.85 29.31
CA ALA A 259 10.89 -0.39 29.25
C ALA A 259 9.37 -0.28 29.49
N THR A 260 8.63 -0.10 28.41
CA THR A 260 7.30 -0.66 28.26
C THR A 260 7.41 -1.63 27.11
N ASN A 261 7.18 -2.93 27.37
CA ASN A 261 7.11 -3.95 26.33
C ASN A 261 6.04 -3.53 25.30
N SER A 262 6.47 -2.83 24.26
CA SER A 262 5.72 -2.55 23.06
C SER A 262 6.61 -3.05 21.94
N SER A 263 6.21 -4.17 21.34
CA SER A 263 6.76 -4.60 20.06
C SER A 263 6.36 -3.55 19.02
N THR A 264 7.18 -2.51 18.85
CA THR A 264 7.11 -1.63 17.68
C THR A 264 7.72 -2.37 16.51
N GLY A 265 7.02 -3.39 16.03
CA GLY A 265 6.92 -3.56 14.59
C GLY A 265 6.23 -2.31 14.09
N SER A 266 6.84 -1.59 13.14
CA SER A 266 6.13 -0.58 12.37
C SER A 266 4.90 -1.28 11.80
N SER A 267 3.75 -1.06 12.43
CA SER A 267 2.48 -1.61 11.99
C SER A 267 2.10 -0.85 10.74
N ARG A 268 2.65 -1.26 9.59
CA ARG A 268 2.18 -0.87 8.27
C ARG A 268 0.68 -1.07 8.29
N THR A 269 -0.07 0.03 8.35
CA THR A 269 -1.51 -0.01 8.28
C THR A 269 -1.82 -0.05 6.80
N MET A 270 -2.06 -1.24 6.27
CA MET A 270 -2.50 -1.39 4.89
C MET A 270 -3.99 -1.08 4.82
N PHE A 271 -4.36 -0.24 3.85
CA PHE A 271 -5.74 0.18 3.65
C PHE A 271 -6.31 -0.59 2.47
N LEU A 272 -7.50 -1.14 2.63
CA LEU A 272 -8.27 -1.67 1.51
C LEU A 272 -8.55 -0.52 0.55
N SER A 273 -8.10 -0.58 -0.69
CA SER A 273 -8.32 0.49 -1.68
C SER A 273 -9.48 0.15 -2.62
N LYS A 274 -9.77 -1.13 -2.79
CA LYS A 274 -10.86 -1.60 -3.65
C LYS A 274 -11.31 -3.01 -3.31
N GLU A 275 -12.62 -3.19 -3.26
CA GLU A 275 -13.30 -4.47 -3.19
C GLU A 275 -14.09 -4.69 -4.49
N THR A 276 -14.10 -5.92 -5.01
CA THR A 276 -14.96 -6.28 -6.16
C THR A 276 -15.58 -7.62 -5.90
N SER A 277 -16.91 -7.66 -5.89
CA SER A 277 -17.70 -8.88 -5.73
C SER A 277 -18.18 -9.37 -7.09
N TYR A 278 -18.23 -10.69 -7.23
CA TYR A 278 -18.64 -11.37 -8.45
C TYR A 278 -19.69 -12.44 -8.16
N ASP A 279 -20.63 -12.58 -9.07
CA ASP A 279 -21.66 -13.63 -9.03
C ASP A 279 -21.10 -15.02 -9.40
N GLU A 280 -21.98 -16.02 -9.38
CA GLU A 280 -21.61 -17.42 -9.68
C GLU A 280 -21.12 -17.64 -11.12
N ASP A 281 -21.53 -16.76 -12.05
CA ASP A 281 -21.14 -16.78 -13.46
C ASP A 281 -19.85 -15.96 -13.71
N GLY A 282 -19.32 -15.30 -12.67
CA GLY A 282 -18.13 -14.45 -12.73
C GLY A 282 -18.40 -13.04 -13.28
N ASN A 283 -19.65 -12.60 -13.33
CA ASN A 283 -19.97 -11.21 -13.63
C ASN A 283 -19.75 -10.35 -12.38
N VAL A 284 -19.29 -9.11 -12.58
CA VAL A 284 -19.17 -8.14 -11.49
C VAL A 284 -20.57 -7.82 -10.96
N GLU A 285 -20.80 -8.11 -9.69
CA GLU A 285 -22.04 -7.75 -8.99
C GLU A 285 -21.91 -6.35 -8.41
N ASP A 286 -20.78 -6.08 -7.73
CA ASP A 286 -20.50 -4.79 -7.12
C ASP A 286 -18.99 -4.45 -7.11
N THR A 287 -18.68 -3.16 -7.03
CA THR A 287 -17.32 -2.66 -6.91
C THR A 287 -17.30 -1.44 -6.00
N GLU A 288 -16.69 -1.59 -4.84
CA GLU A 288 -16.48 -0.51 -3.88
C GLU A 288 -15.02 -0.06 -3.92
N THR A 289 -14.80 1.26 -3.95
CA THR A 289 -13.46 1.86 -3.89
C THR A 289 -13.36 2.76 -2.68
N TYR A 290 -12.34 2.56 -1.87
CA TYR A 290 -12.18 3.27 -0.61
C TYR A 290 -11.04 4.28 -0.74
N GLN A 291 -11.32 5.50 -0.30
CA GLN A 291 -10.32 6.57 -0.25
C GLN A 291 -10.03 6.91 1.21
N TYR A 292 -8.82 7.38 1.48
CA TYR A 292 -8.39 7.73 2.83
C TYR A 292 -7.67 9.07 2.81
N ASP A 293 -7.93 9.91 3.82
CA ASP A 293 -7.24 11.17 4.04
C ASP A 293 -5.81 10.96 4.56
N SER A 294 -5.06 12.05 4.70
CA SER A 294 -3.68 12.02 5.21
C SER A 294 -3.55 11.58 6.68
N ASN A 295 -4.65 11.46 7.41
CA ASN A 295 -4.71 10.93 8.77
C ASN A 295 -5.28 9.51 8.81
N ASN A 296 -5.30 8.81 7.66
CA ASN A 296 -5.83 7.46 7.51
C ASN A 296 -7.32 7.33 7.86
N ARG A 297 -8.11 8.39 7.60
CA ARG A 297 -9.56 8.37 7.78
C ARG A 297 -10.23 8.18 6.44
N MET A 298 -11.19 7.27 6.40
CA MET A 298 -11.96 6.99 5.19
C MET A 298 -12.67 8.25 4.69
N ILE A 299 -12.55 8.47 3.38
CA ILE A 299 -13.25 9.47 2.59
C ILE A 299 -14.24 8.69 1.75
N ASP A 300 -15.52 8.85 2.03
CA ASP A 300 -16.60 8.24 1.26
C ASP A 300 -17.17 9.27 0.26
N ASP A 301 -17.60 8.81 -0.92
CA ASP A 301 -18.19 9.63 -1.99
C ASP A 301 -19.65 10.03 -1.66
N ASP A 302 -20.30 9.34 -0.72
CA ASP A 302 -21.61 9.70 -0.19
C ASP A 302 -21.56 10.93 0.75
N GLU A 303 -22.71 11.55 1.05
CA GLU A 303 -22.83 12.63 2.06
C GLU A 303 -22.68 12.06 3.49
N CYS A 304 -21.58 11.35 3.73
CA CYS A 304 -21.17 10.80 5.01
C CYS A 304 -20.25 11.77 5.75
N THR A 305 -20.51 11.94 7.04
CA THR A 305 -19.65 12.68 7.96
C THR A 305 -19.19 11.74 9.07
N TYR A 306 -17.88 11.66 9.26
CA TYR A 306 -17.25 10.85 10.30
C TYR A 306 -16.55 11.74 11.31
N ASN A 307 -16.87 11.57 12.59
CA ASN A 307 -16.26 12.28 13.70
C ASN A 307 -15.40 11.34 14.52
N TYR A 308 -14.24 11.82 14.92
CA TYR A 308 -13.24 11.04 15.66
C TYR A 308 -12.87 11.76 16.97
N ASP A 309 -12.52 11.00 18.01
CA ASP A 309 -11.95 11.57 19.23
C ASP A 309 -10.44 11.86 19.13
N SER A 310 -9.85 12.34 20.22
CA SER A 310 -8.41 12.65 20.29
C SER A 310 -7.50 11.42 20.21
N LYS A 311 -8.04 10.20 20.27
CA LYS A 311 -7.33 8.94 20.03
C LYS A 311 -7.58 8.38 18.62
N ASN A 312 -8.16 9.20 17.74
CA ASN A 312 -8.53 8.83 16.38
C ASN A 312 -9.56 7.68 16.30
N ARG A 313 -10.43 7.54 17.30
CA ARG A 313 -11.51 6.54 17.30
C ARG A 313 -12.80 7.17 16.82
N LEU A 314 -13.54 6.47 15.97
CA LEU A 314 -14.82 6.95 15.46
C LEU A 314 -15.81 7.12 16.62
N THR A 315 -16.32 8.33 16.81
CA THR A 315 -17.33 8.67 17.82
C THR A 315 -18.71 8.87 17.22
N GLU A 316 -18.78 9.21 15.93
CA GLU A 316 -20.04 9.34 15.21
C GLU A 316 -19.84 9.16 13.71
N SER A 317 -20.76 8.46 13.06
CA SER A 317 -20.93 8.51 11.61
C SER A 317 -22.34 8.97 11.27
N SER A 318 -22.48 9.74 10.19
CA SER A 318 -23.78 10.22 9.71
C SER A 318 -23.77 10.24 8.21
N CYS A 319 -24.52 9.34 7.58
CA CYS A 319 -24.61 9.18 6.14
C CYS A 319 -26.00 9.53 5.64
N THR A 320 -26.10 10.30 4.57
CA THR A 320 -27.38 10.60 3.91
C THR A 320 -27.41 10.00 2.53
N TYR A 321 -28.30 9.04 2.34
CA TYR A 321 -28.53 8.40 1.05
C TYR A 321 -29.74 9.05 0.38
N SER A 322 -29.69 9.14 -0.95
CA SER A 322 -30.80 9.62 -1.76
C SER A 322 -31.25 8.49 -2.68
N ASP A 323 -32.39 7.85 -2.38
CA ASP A 323 -32.98 6.80 -3.22
C ASP A 323 -34.35 7.27 -3.75
N GLU A 324 -34.55 7.15 -5.06
CA GLU A 324 -35.75 7.64 -5.78
C GLU A 324 -36.19 9.09 -5.45
N GLY A 325 -35.28 9.93 -4.94
CA GLY A 325 -35.55 11.31 -4.52
C GLY A 325 -36.01 11.48 -3.07
N GLU A 326 -36.16 10.39 -2.32
CA GLU A 326 -36.27 10.41 -0.86
C GLU A 326 -34.88 10.45 -0.24
N ARG A 327 -34.71 11.22 0.83
CA ARG A 327 -33.45 11.34 1.56
C ARG A 327 -33.60 10.68 2.91
N THR A 328 -32.76 9.69 3.17
CA THR A 328 -32.72 8.98 4.45
C THR A 328 -31.35 9.22 5.08
N THR A 329 -31.34 9.72 6.31
CA THR A 329 -30.11 9.92 7.07
C THR A 329 -29.97 8.85 8.14
N HIS A 330 -28.93 8.05 8.02
CA HIS A 330 -28.50 7.13 9.07
C HIS A 330 -27.40 7.78 9.90
N ARG A 331 -27.59 7.82 11.22
CA ARG A 331 -26.60 8.32 12.16
C ARG A 331 -26.29 7.27 13.21
N ALA A 332 -25.01 7.06 13.48
CA ALA A 332 -24.48 6.10 14.42
C ALA A 332 -23.58 6.83 15.43
N VAL A 333 -23.79 6.59 16.73
CA VAL A 333 -23.04 7.23 17.82
C VAL A 333 -22.34 6.18 18.66
N TYR A 334 -21.03 6.30 18.80
CA TYR A 334 -20.16 5.32 19.44
C TYR A 334 -19.66 5.85 20.79
N SER A 335 -19.86 5.07 21.84
CA SER A 335 -19.49 5.42 23.21
C SER A 335 -18.38 4.52 23.74
N TYR A 336 -17.36 5.12 24.33
CA TYR A 336 -16.17 4.41 24.82
C TYR A 336 -15.96 4.56 26.33
N SER A 337 -15.41 3.53 26.96
CA SER A 337 -14.86 3.57 28.32
C SER A 337 -13.39 3.14 28.29
N GLY A 338 -12.47 4.07 28.57
CA GLY A 338 -11.06 3.84 28.31
C GLY A 338 -10.85 3.63 26.81
N ASP A 339 -10.27 2.49 26.42
CA ASP A 339 -10.05 2.08 25.02
C ASP A 339 -11.12 1.13 24.47
N ARG A 340 -12.20 0.90 25.23
CA ARG A 340 -13.24 -0.09 24.87
C ARG A 340 -14.48 0.59 24.36
N LEU A 341 -14.99 0.14 23.21
CA LEU A 341 -16.34 0.46 22.76
C LEU A 341 -17.34 -0.24 23.69
N ILE A 342 -18.23 0.53 24.32
CA ILE A 342 -19.18 0.01 25.32
C ILE A 342 -20.62 0.09 24.83
N GLU A 343 -20.92 0.98 23.88
CA GLU A 343 -22.26 1.19 23.37
C GLU A 343 -22.21 1.82 21.98
N HIS A 344 -23.18 1.48 21.17
CA HIS A 344 -23.42 2.05 19.85
C HIS A 344 -24.91 2.25 19.65
N THR A 345 -25.29 3.46 19.24
CA THR A 345 -26.69 3.84 19.05
C THR A 345 -26.93 4.28 17.61
N TYR A 346 -27.96 3.71 16.99
CA TYR A 346 -28.34 3.94 15.60
C TYR A 346 -29.61 4.79 15.53
N TYR A 347 -29.62 5.71 14.58
CA TYR A 347 -30.74 6.59 14.30
C TYR A 347 -31.03 6.58 12.80
N THR A 348 -32.30 6.56 12.42
CA THR A 348 -32.76 6.85 11.06
C THR A 348 -33.65 8.09 11.07
N ASP A 349 -33.31 9.07 10.25
CA ASP A 349 -33.97 10.39 10.17
C ASP A 349 -34.14 11.06 11.55
N GLY A 350 -33.11 10.91 12.38
CA GLY A 350 -33.06 11.47 13.74
C GLY A 350 -33.93 10.74 14.78
N LYS A 351 -34.65 9.68 14.40
CA LYS A 351 -35.33 8.79 15.33
C LYS A 351 -34.37 7.70 15.75
N LEU A 352 -34.43 7.32 17.02
CA LEU A 352 -33.71 6.14 17.50
C LEU A 352 -34.27 4.91 16.75
N ASP A 353 -33.39 4.04 16.27
CA ASP A 353 -33.77 2.75 15.67
C ASP A 353 -33.42 1.62 16.62
N GLY A 354 -32.21 1.67 17.17
CA GLY A 354 -31.78 0.75 18.18
C GLY A 354 -30.46 1.15 18.82
N ASN A 355 -30.07 0.43 19.85
CA ASN A 355 -28.75 0.53 20.45
C ASN A 355 -28.26 -0.85 20.84
N TRP A 356 -26.94 -1.04 20.80
CA TRP A 356 -26.31 -2.17 21.47
C TRP A 356 -25.36 -1.69 22.56
N LYS A 357 -25.23 -2.49 23.59
CA LYS A 357 -24.41 -2.20 24.77
C LYS A 357 -23.72 -3.45 25.28
N VAL A 358 -22.43 -3.37 25.59
CA VAL A 358 -21.76 -4.45 26.34
C VAL A 358 -22.23 -4.42 27.78
N ILE A 359 -22.81 -5.53 28.24
CA ILE A 359 -23.27 -5.69 29.62
C ILE A 359 -22.34 -6.57 30.45
N GLU A 360 -21.49 -7.38 29.82
CA GLU A 360 -20.51 -8.21 30.52
C GLU A 360 -19.21 -8.39 29.72
N TRP A 361 -18.08 -8.37 30.43
CA TRP A 361 -16.73 -8.51 29.87
C TRP A 361 -15.99 -9.66 30.54
N SER A 362 -15.15 -10.36 29.77
CA SER A 362 -14.10 -11.24 30.27
C SER A 362 -12.74 -10.67 29.86
N GLY A 363 -12.05 -10.07 30.83
CA GLY A 363 -10.81 -9.33 30.55
C GLY A 363 -11.05 -8.14 29.61
N ALA A 364 -10.50 -8.20 28.41
CA ALA A 364 -10.67 -7.18 27.35
C ALA A 364 -11.75 -7.54 26.31
N LYS A 365 -12.44 -8.67 26.47
CA LYS A 365 -13.39 -9.19 25.47
C LYS A 365 -14.83 -9.05 25.96
N PRO A 366 -15.75 -8.53 25.14
CA PRO A 366 -17.18 -8.54 25.49
C PRO A 366 -17.67 -9.98 25.46
N ILE A 367 -18.32 -10.46 26.51
CA ILE A 367 -18.90 -11.82 26.53
C ILE A 367 -20.42 -11.80 26.53
N LYS A 368 -21.01 -10.63 26.81
CA LYS A 368 -22.45 -10.45 26.79
C LYS A 368 -22.83 -9.05 26.33
N ILE A 369 -23.73 -9.01 25.35
CA ILE A 369 -24.15 -7.78 24.69
C ILE A 369 -25.67 -7.75 24.71
N GLU A 370 -26.23 -6.60 25.00
CA GLU A 370 -27.65 -6.33 24.89
C GLU A 370 -27.88 -5.44 23.68
N TRP A 371 -28.85 -5.79 22.84
CA TRP A 371 -29.32 -4.92 21.78
C TRP A 371 -30.79 -4.63 22.03
N THR A 372 -31.18 -3.37 21.93
CA THR A 372 -32.56 -2.93 21.97
C THR A 372 -32.93 -2.31 20.64
N ASP A 373 -33.93 -2.89 20.00
CA ASP A 373 -34.58 -2.37 18.80
C ASP A 373 -35.90 -1.73 19.24
N ASN A 374 -36.20 -0.54 18.72
CA ASN A 374 -37.41 0.19 19.09
C ASN A 374 -38.71 -0.51 18.67
N GLU A 375 -38.68 -1.37 17.66
CA GLU A 375 -39.83 -2.13 17.18
C GLU A 375 -39.84 -3.56 17.73
N ASN A 376 -38.66 -4.18 17.82
CA ASN A 376 -38.54 -5.61 18.06
C ASN A 376 -38.13 -5.97 19.51
N GLY A 377 -37.93 -4.96 20.36
CA GLY A 377 -37.61 -5.11 21.78
C GLY A 377 -36.15 -5.42 22.04
N THR A 378 -35.86 -5.97 23.23
CA THR A 378 -34.49 -6.25 23.67
C THR A 378 -34.13 -7.71 23.45
N TRP A 379 -32.91 -7.96 22.99
CA TRP A 379 -32.31 -9.29 22.92
C TRP A 379 -30.88 -9.29 23.45
N THR A 380 -30.41 -10.47 23.82
CA THR A 380 -29.10 -10.65 24.45
C THR A 380 -28.26 -11.61 23.65
N TRP A 381 -27.00 -11.25 23.45
CA TRP A 381 -25.98 -12.04 22.79
C TRP A 381 -24.96 -12.51 23.81
N THR A 382 -24.55 -13.76 23.73
CA THR A 382 -23.51 -14.37 24.55
C THR A 382 -22.40 -14.89 23.64
N ILE A 383 -21.16 -14.56 23.96
CA ILE A 383 -20.00 -14.77 23.09
C ILE A 383 -18.97 -15.64 23.81
N SER A 384 -18.53 -16.70 23.14
CA SER A 384 -17.40 -17.52 23.56
C SER A 384 -16.23 -17.36 22.60
N TYR A 385 -15.02 -17.46 23.14
CA TYR A 385 -13.79 -17.20 22.41
C TYR A 385 -12.84 -18.39 22.45
N THR A 386 -12.09 -18.58 21.37
CA THR A 386 -10.87 -19.39 21.34
C THR A 386 -9.70 -18.47 21.01
N GLY A 387 -8.76 -18.33 21.94
CA GLY A 387 -7.77 -17.25 21.83
C GLY A 387 -8.49 -15.91 21.78
N ASP A 388 -8.21 -15.09 20.75
CA ASP A 388 -8.85 -13.78 20.54
C ASP A 388 -10.05 -13.81 19.59
N ASN A 389 -10.40 -14.99 19.05
CA ASN A 389 -11.43 -15.11 18.02
C ASN A 389 -12.80 -15.53 18.62
N PRO A 390 -13.90 -14.85 18.29
CA PRO A 390 -15.24 -15.21 18.74
C PRO A 390 -15.74 -16.44 17.97
N THR A 391 -15.63 -17.63 18.57
CA THR A 391 -15.92 -18.91 17.90
C THR A 391 -17.36 -19.38 18.06
N HIS A 392 -18.06 -18.92 19.09
CA HIS A 392 -19.46 -19.27 19.30
C HIS A 392 -20.26 -18.06 19.80
N ILE A 393 -21.40 -17.81 19.16
CA ILE A 393 -22.28 -16.69 19.46
C ILE A 393 -23.69 -17.24 19.58
N GLU A 394 -24.33 -17.02 20.72
CA GLU A 394 -25.72 -17.36 20.94
C GLU A 394 -26.52 -16.09 21.22
N TYR A 395 -27.66 -15.99 20.56
CA TYR A 395 -28.53 -14.83 20.57
C TYR A 395 -29.95 -15.31 20.82
N THR A 396 -30.57 -14.73 21.85
CA THR A 396 -31.92 -15.09 22.31
C THR A 396 -32.80 -13.85 22.29
N TYR A 397 -33.86 -13.91 21.49
CA TYR A 397 -34.89 -12.89 21.44
C TYR A 397 -35.85 -13.04 22.62
N SER A 398 -36.46 -11.92 23.02
CA SER A 398 -37.50 -11.89 24.04
C SER A 398 -38.72 -12.77 23.70
N ASN A 399 -38.97 -13.02 22.41
CA ASN A 399 -40.02 -13.91 21.92
C ASN A 399 -39.63 -15.40 21.91
N GLY A 400 -38.44 -15.76 22.38
CA GLY A 400 -37.95 -17.14 22.44
C GLY A 400 -37.26 -17.63 21.15
N MET A 401 -37.15 -16.82 20.10
CA MET A 401 -36.31 -17.14 18.94
C MET A 401 -34.85 -17.20 19.39
N THR A 402 -34.16 -18.27 18.99
CA THR A 402 -32.74 -18.45 19.25
C THR A 402 -32.02 -18.59 17.93
N TRP A 403 -30.85 -18.00 17.85
CA TRP A 403 -29.93 -18.30 16.78
C TRP A 403 -28.62 -18.81 17.40
N LYS A 404 -27.77 -19.48 16.62
CA LYS A 404 -26.38 -19.80 16.97
C LYS A 404 -25.47 -19.52 15.79
N ILE A 405 -24.32 -18.91 16.04
CA ILE A 405 -23.22 -18.79 15.07
C ILE A 405 -22.04 -19.57 15.61
N ASP A 406 -21.56 -20.52 14.83
CA ASP A 406 -20.31 -21.24 15.07
C ASP A 406 -19.30 -20.86 13.99
N ARG A 407 -18.10 -20.44 14.41
CA ARG A 407 -17.06 -19.95 13.49
C ARG A 407 -15.76 -20.72 13.64
N GLU A 408 -15.17 -20.99 12.49
CA GLU A 408 -13.80 -21.46 12.36
C GLU A 408 -12.98 -20.38 11.68
N PHE A 409 -11.77 -20.20 12.18
CA PHE A 409 -10.84 -19.21 11.70
C PHE A 409 -9.60 -19.90 11.15
N ASP A 410 -8.89 -19.23 10.25
CA ASP A 410 -7.54 -19.63 9.91
C ASP A 410 -6.57 -19.37 11.09
N ASN A 411 -5.28 -19.62 10.86
CA ASN A 411 -4.21 -19.29 11.81
C ASN A 411 -3.38 -18.07 11.38
N LYS A 412 -3.78 -17.33 10.34
CA LYS A 412 -3.06 -16.16 9.83
C LYS A 412 -3.62 -14.90 10.47
N ASN A 413 -2.75 -14.09 11.07
CA ASN A 413 -3.19 -12.81 11.61
C ASN A 413 -3.57 -11.89 10.46
N THR A 414 -4.80 -11.41 10.47
CA THR A 414 -5.29 -10.47 9.47
C THR A 414 -5.32 -9.08 10.08
N PRO A 415 -4.91 -8.03 9.33
CA PRO A 415 -5.13 -6.67 9.77
C PRO A 415 -6.61 -6.49 10.06
N TYR A 416 -6.91 -5.75 11.12
CA TYR A 416 -8.29 -5.46 11.48
C TYR A 416 -8.88 -4.58 10.37
N ASP A 417 -9.79 -5.15 9.58
CA ASP A 417 -10.46 -4.42 8.52
C ASP A 417 -11.50 -3.47 9.14
N TRP A 418 -11.19 -2.17 9.08
CA TRP A 418 -12.06 -1.12 9.60
C TRP A 418 -13.27 -0.85 8.69
N ASP A 419 -13.25 -1.24 7.41
CA ASP A 419 -14.37 -1.01 6.47
C ASP A 419 -15.56 -1.94 6.79
N SER A 420 -15.25 -3.17 7.24
CA SER A 420 -16.27 -4.10 7.74
C SER A 420 -17.03 -3.60 8.98
N LEU A 421 -16.63 -2.49 9.61
CA LEU A 421 -17.36 -1.88 10.74
C LEU A 421 -18.58 -1.04 10.32
N PHE A 422 -18.65 -0.56 9.07
CA PHE A 422 -19.57 0.53 8.73
C PHE A 422 -20.49 0.28 7.52
N GLY A 423 -20.21 -0.75 6.71
CA GLY A 423 -21.09 -1.17 5.62
C GLY A 423 -22.13 -2.19 6.07
N GLY A 424 -23.38 -1.75 6.23
CA GLY A 424 -24.53 -2.67 6.15
C GLY A 424 -24.96 -3.32 7.46
N VAL A 425 -26.21 -3.05 7.80
CA VAL A 425 -27.05 -3.65 8.83
C VAL A 425 -26.74 -5.15 9.06
N TYR A 426 -26.41 -5.49 10.31
CA TYR A 426 -26.18 -6.83 10.88
C TYR A 426 -24.75 -7.43 10.71
N TYR A 427 -23.97 -7.36 11.81
CA TYR A 427 -22.81 -8.22 12.17
C TYR A 427 -21.37 -7.82 11.76
N GLY A 428 -21.10 -6.61 11.28
CA GLY A 428 -19.74 -6.19 10.87
C GLY A 428 -18.62 -6.18 11.93
N TRP A 429 -18.97 -6.11 13.22
CA TRP A 429 -18.02 -5.89 14.33
C TRP A 429 -17.50 -7.18 15.00
N TRP A 430 -17.48 -8.30 14.28
CA TRP A 430 -17.24 -9.64 14.83
C TRP A 430 -16.07 -10.40 14.21
N TYR A 431 -15.14 -9.71 13.55
CA TYR A 431 -13.97 -10.36 13.01
C TYR A 431 -12.92 -10.59 14.09
N GLY A 432 -12.43 -11.83 14.16
CA GLY A 432 -11.33 -12.20 15.04
C GLY A 432 -10.02 -11.58 14.57
N LYS A 433 -8.91 -11.94 15.21
CA LYS A 433 -7.57 -11.63 14.71
C LYS A 433 -7.21 -12.36 13.41
N ASN A 434 -8.11 -13.21 12.93
CA ASN A 434 -7.92 -14.18 11.87
C ASN A 434 -9.13 -14.11 10.93
N ASN A 435 -8.97 -14.56 9.69
CA ASN A 435 -10.09 -14.65 8.78
C ASN A 435 -10.99 -15.84 9.13
N ILE A 436 -12.30 -15.65 8.95
CA ILE A 436 -13.28 -16.73 9.06
C ILE A 436 -13.14 -17.65 7.84
N THR A 437 -12.84 -18.92 8.05
CA THR A 437 -12.79 -19.94 6.98
C THR A 437 -14.11 -20.69 6.87
N ARG A 438 -14.90 -20.71 7.94
CA ARG A 438 -16.22 -21.33 7.97
C ARG A 438 -17.11 -20.67 9.01
N GLU A 439 -18.35 -20.42 8.64
CA GLU A 439 -19.39 -19.94 9.54
C GLU A 439 -20.64 -20.83 9.40
N GLU A 440 -21.21 -21.24 10.51
CA GLU A 440 -22.46 -21.97 10.56
C GLU A 440 -23.47 -21.18 11.40
N ILE A 441 -24.53 -20.71 10.75
CA ILE A 441 -25.64 -20.01 11.38
C ILE A 441 -26.82 -20.98 11.48
N THR A 442 -27.27 -21.26 12.70
CA THR A 442 -28.49 -22.03 12.96
C THR A 442 -29.53 -21.12 13.59
N SER A 443 -30.73 -21.04 13.02
CA SER A 443 -31.86 -20.33 13.62
C SER A 443 -32.95 -21.31 14.04
N SER A 444 -33.63 -21.00 15.14
CA SER A 444 -34.77 -21.77 15.63
C SER A 444 -35.82 -20.84 16.23
N TYR A 445 -37.05 -20.95 15.77
CA TYR A 445 -38.18 -20.22 16.33
C TYR A 445 -39.44 -21.08 16.36
N GLU A 446 -40.35 -20.78 17.30
CA GLU A 446 -41.67 -21.40 17.34
C GLU A 446 -42.71 -20.48 16.70
N TYR A 447 -43.50 -21.02 15.78
CA TYR A 447 -44.65 -20.34 15.21
C TYR A 447 -45.83 -21.31 15.12
N ALA A 448 -46.98 -20.89 15.64
CA ALA A 448 -48.21 -21.72 15.69
C ALA A 448 -48.01 -23.13 16.30
N GLY A 449 -47.11 -23.27 17.28
CA GLY A 449 -46.81 -24.55 17.95
C GLY A 449 -45.93 -25.51 17.14
N GLN A 450 -45.33 -25.05 16.04
CA GLN A 450 -44.32 -25.78 15.28
C GLN A 450 -42.96 -25.08 15.41
N THR A 451 -41.89 -25.87 15.53
CA THR A 451 -40.51 -25.37 15.52
C THR A 451 -40.00 -25.31 14.09
N TYR A 452 -39.49 -24.15 13.71
CA TYR A 452 -38.86 -23.90 12.41
C TYR A 452 -37.37 -23.77 12.65
N THR A 453 -36.57 -24.56 11.94
CA THR A 453 -35.10 -24.45 12.01
C THR A 453 -34.51 -24.15 10.65
N GLY A 454 -33.68 -23.10 10.59
CA GLY A 454 -32.87 -22.77 9.44
C GLY A 454 -31.40 -23.06 9.74
N LYS A 455 -30.64 -23.46 8.72
CA LYS A 455 -29.19 -23.61 8.80
C LYS A 455 -28.54 -23.06 7.55
N THR A 456 -27.64 -22.10 7.73
CA THR A 456 -26.77 -21.55 6.71
C THR A 456 -25.33 -21.94 7.03
N VAL A 457 -24.61 -22.47 6.06
CA VAL A 457 -23.18 -22.77 6.17
C VAL A 457 -22.45 -21.97 5.11
N THR A 458 -21.56 -21.11 5.55
CA THR A 458 -20.65 -20.33 4.71
C THR A 458 -19.25 -20.93 4.85
N ARG A 459 -18.57 -21.14 3.73
CA ARG A 459 -17.18 -21.58 3.67
C ARG A 459 -16.39 -20.62 2.82
N ASN A 460 -15.26 -20.16 3.35
CA ASN A 460 -14.38 -19.23 2.68
C ASN A 460 -13.08 -19.93 2.30
N GLU A 461 -12.69 -19.83 1.04
CA GLU A 461 -11.36 -20.20 0.56
C GLU A 461 -10.59 -18.91 0.29
N ILE A 462 -9.48 -18.72 1.00
CA ILE A 462 -8.80 -17.43 1.06
C ILE A 462 -7.42 -17.56 0.43
N THR A 463 -7.15 -16.72 -0.55
CA THR A 463 -5.84 -16.56 -1.16
C THR A 463 -5.13 -15.39 -0.51
N TYR A 464 -3.86 -15.56 -0.17
CA TYR A 464 -3.06 -14.52 0.46
C TYR A 464 -1.92 -14.07 -0.46
N ASN A 465 -1.51 -12.80 -0.34
CA ASN A 465 -0.24 -12.33 -0.89
C ASN A 465 0.96 -12.76 -0.02
N SER A 466 2.16 -12.36 -0.42
CA SER A 466 3.42 -12.60 0.29
C SER A 466 3.48 -11.98 1.69
N SER A 467 2.67 -10.95 1.96
CA SER A 467 2.55 -10.29 3.26
C SER A 467 1.45 -10.91 4.15
N ASP A 468 0.98 -12.12 3.81
CA ASP A 468 -0.12 -12.81 4.51
C ASP A 468 -1.44 -12.00 4.57
N LEU A 469 -1.69 -11.11 3.59
CA LEU A 469 -2.98 -10.44 3.44
C LEU A 469 -3.91 -11.17 2.47
N PRO A 470 -5.23 -11.22 2.74
CA PRO A 470 -6.18 -11.85 1.83
C PRO A 470 -6.36 -11.05 0.54
N THR A 471 -5.89 -11.54 -0.61
CA THR A 471 -6.11 -10.87 -1.90
C THR A 471 -7.36 -11.34 -2.63
N ARG A 472 -7.90 -12.49 -2.24
CA ARG A 472 -9.14 -13.04 -2.76
C ARG A 472 -9.81 -13.93 -1.72
N ILE A 473 -11.13 -13.82 -1.59
CA ILE A 473 -11.97 -14.70 -0.78
C ILE A 473 -13.06 -15.29 -1.68
N ASP A 474 -13.03 -16.61 -1.87
CA ASP A 474 -14.09 -17.37 -2.51
C ASP A 474 -15.07 -17.86 -1.43
N THR A 475 -16.29 -17.35 -1.47
CA THR A 475 -17.35 -17.59 -0.48
C THR A 475 -18.39 -18.54 -1.05
N TYR A 476 -18.54 -19.69 -0.39
CA TYR A 476 -19.53 -20.71 -0.73
C TYR A 476 -20.57 -20.76 0.38
N MET A 477 -21.79 -20.29 0.10
CA MET A 477 -22.90 -20.31 1.06
C MET A 477 -23.91 -21.39 0.67
N THR A 478 -24.32 -22.22 1.62
CA THR A 478 -25.41 -23.18 1.47
C THR A 478 -26.46 -22.97 2.56
N SER A 479 -27.70 -22.75 2.15
CA SER A 479 -28.83 -22.54 3.07
C SER A 479 -29.80 -23.71 2.99
N THR A 480 -30.24 -24.18 4.14
CA THR A 480 -31.23 -25.27 4.29
C THR A 480 -32.29 -24.87 5.32
N SER A 481 -33.53 -25.27 5.08
CA SER A 481 -34.66 -25.06 6.00
C SER A 481 -35.37 -26.37 6.24
N SER A 482 -35.71 -26.66 7.50
CA SER A 482 -36.34 -27.93 7.88
C SER A 482 -37.69 -28.18 7.21
N ASN A 483 -38.35 -27.13 6.75
CA ASN A 483 -39.73 -27.18 6.25
C ASN A 483 -39.83 -27.02 4.73
N SER A 484 -38.70 -26.96 4.03
CA SER A 484 -38.63 -26.93 2.57
C SER A 484 -37.50 -27.83 2.08
N GLU A 485 -37.77 -28.74 1.13
CA GLU A 485 -36.70 -29.52 0.46
C GLU A 485 -35.76 -28.65 -0.39
N SER A 486 -36.01 -27.35 -0.50
CA SER A 486 -35.13 -26.41 -1.21
C SER A 486 -33.88 -26.10 -0.40
N SER A 487 -32.74 -26.57 -0.88
CA SER A 487 -31.43 -25.99 -0.61
C SER A 487 -31.04 -25.12 -1.78
N TYR A 488 -30.44 -23.96 -1.51
CA TYR A 488 -29.74 -23.19 -2.55
C TYR A 488 -28.29 -22.99 -2.13
N THR A 489 -27.43 -22.91 -3.13
CA THR A 489 -26.00 -22.66 -2.98
C THR A 489 -25.68 -21.39 -3.75
N ILE A 490 -24.97 -20.48 -3.11
CA ILE A 490 -24.44 -19.26 -3.73
C ILE A 490 -22.92 -19.37 -3.69
N HIS A 491 -22.28 -19.02 -4.79
CA HIS A 491 -20.84 -18.84 -4.86
C HIS A 491 -20.58 -17.39 -5.27
N THR A 492 -19.87 -16.66 -4.42
CA THR A 492 -19.32 -15.35 -4.75
C THR A 492 -17.83 -15.39 -4.55
N TYR A 493 -17.09 -14.60 -5.31
CA TYR A 493 -15.69 -14.34 -4.97
C TYR A 493 -15.47 -12.84 -4.88
N THR A 494 -14.63 -12.47 -3.94
CA THR A 494 -14.27 -11.09 -3.68
C THR A 494 -12.78 -10.93 -3.86
N THR A 495 -12.34 -9.89 -4.58
CA THR A 495 -10.92 -9.53 -4.70
C THR A 495 -10.63 -8.23 -3.96
N TYR A 496 -9.48 -8.18 -3.29
CA TYR A 496 -9.04 -7.04 -2.52
C TYR A 496 -7.76 -6.45 -3.13
N GLU A 497 -7.76 -5.13 -3.32
CA GLU A 497 -6.55 -4.37 -3.64
C GLU A 497 -6.17 -3.53 -2.42
N TYR A 498 -4.89 -3.54 -2.04
CA TYR A 498 -4.40 -2.84 -0.85
C TYR A 498 -3.49 -1.68 -1.24
N LYS A 499 -3.49 -0.64 -0.41
CA LYS A 499 -2.58 0.50 -0.45
C LYS A 499 -1.43 0.31 0.54
#